data_AF-X1AU56-F1
#
_entry.id   AF-X1AU56-F1
#
_cell.length_a   1.000
_cell.length_b   1.000
_cell.length_c   1.000
_cell.angle_alpha   90.00
_cell.angle_beta   90.00
_cell.angle_gamma   90.00
#
_symmetry.space_group_name_H-M   'P 1'
#
loop_
_entity.id
_entity.type
_entity.pdbx_description
1 polymer ?
#
loop_
_entity_poly.entity_id
_entity_poly.type
_entity_poly.pdbx_seq_one_letter_code
_entity_poly.pdbx_strand_id
1 'polypeptide(L)'
;DEVIQKQNLAGLPGIVAIGHTRWATHGAVTQFNAHPHSDCGGRVAVVHNGIIENNQQLRQELTKIGHKFTSETDTEIIPHLLEDELKNGCSLEQAVLNIAPRLEGSYAFLVISLDDPGKIIGTRKNIPLIVGIDAPDYYVY
;
A
#
# COMPACT_ATOMS: atom_id res chain seq x y z
N ASP A 1 -1.70 -16.46 -17.34
CA ASP A 1 -1.64 -16.17 -18.79
C ASP A 1 -2.75 -15.23 -19.27
N GLU A 2 -4.03 -15.55 -19.06
CA GLU A 2 -5.15 -14.71 -19.54
C GLU A 2 -5.12 -13.26 -19.00
N VAL A 3 -4.85 -13.08 -17.69
CA VAL A 3 -4.76 -11.74 -17.06
C VAL A 3 -3.58 -10.93 -17.63
N ILE A 4 -2.43 -11.59 -17.84
CA ILE A 4 -1.23 -10.94 -18.38
C ILE A 4 -1.50 -10.41 -19.79
N GLN A 5 -2.15 -11.21 -20.64
CA GLN A 5 -2.52 -10.78 -22.00
C GLN A 5 -3.57 -9.68 -21.97
N LYS A 6 -4.65 -9.86 -21.19
CA LYS A 6 -5.77 -8.90 -21.15
C LYS A 6 -5.33 -7.51 -20.66
N GLN A 7 -4.42 -7.47 -19.69
CA GLN A 7 -3.93 -6.21 -19.11
C GLN A 7 -2.58 -5.76 -19.70
N ASN A 8 -2.07 -6.49 -20.70
CA ASN A 8 -0.76 -6.24 -21.31
C ASN A 8 0.36 -6.02 -20.28
N LEU A 9 0.39 -6.82 -19.21
CA LEU A 9 1.32 -6.61 -18.09
C LEU A 9 2.79 -6.70 -18.54
N ALA A 10 3.08 -7.56 -19.53
CA ALA A 10 4.40 -7.72 -20.11
C ALA A 10 4.89 -6.49 -20.90
N GLY A 11 3.97 -5.59 -21.30
CA GLY A 11 4.29 -4.34 -21.99
C GLY A 11 4.39 -3.13 -21.07
N LEU A 12 4.15 -3.28 -19.76
CA LEU A 12 4.25 -2.18 -18.81
C LEU A 12 5.74 -1.88 -18.53
N PRO A 13 6.17 -0.61 -18.62
CA PRO A 13 7.52 -0.22 -18.25
C PRO A 13 7.68 -0.29 -16.73
N GLY A 14 8.87 -0.69 -16.27
CA GLY A 14 9.20 -0.73 -14.85
C GLY A 14 10.02 -1.97 -14.47
N ILE A 15 10.64 -1.92 -13.31
CA ILE A 15 11.45 -3.02 -12.74
C ILE A 15 10.91 -3.50 -11.39
N VAL A 16 9.82 -2.91 -10.92
CA VAL A 16 9.15 -3.23 -9.66
C VAL A 16 7.65 -3.25 -9.91
N ALA A 17 6.97 -4.23 -9.33
CA ALA A 17 5.51 -4.32 -9.35
C ALA A 17 5.01 -4.84 -8.00
N ILE A 18 3.83 -4.37 -7.61
CA ILE A 18 3.01 -4.96 -6.55
C ILE A 18 1.63 -5.27 -7.12
N GLY A 19 1.05 -6.38 -6.67
CA GLY A 19 -0.27 -6.83 -7.07
C GLY A 19 -0.97 -7.51 -5.92
N HIS A 20 -2.30 -7.63 -5.99
CA HIS A 20 -3.08 -8.16 -4.86
C HIS A 20 -4.39 -8.80 -5.33
N THR A 21 -4.75 -9.91 -4.69
CA THR A 21 -6.09 -10.49 -4.77
C THR A 21 -6.81 -10.21 -3.46
N ARG A 22 -7.86 -9.40 -3.52
CA ARG A 22 -8.54 -8.87 -2.34
C ARG A 22 -9.76 -9.68 -1.93
N TRP A 23 -9.79 -10.12 -0.67
CA TRP A 23 -11.02 -10.53 0.01
C TRP A 23 -11.56 -9.35 0.82
N ALA A 24 -12.71 -8.80 0.41
CA ALA A 24 -13.26 -7.59 1.02
C ALA A 24 -13.71 -7.83 2.48
N THR A 25 -13.11 -7.08 3.41
CA THR A 25 -13.53 -6.96 4.82
C THR A 25 -14.20 -5.60 5.10
N HIS A 26 -13.74 -4.54 4.42
CA HIS A 26 -14.31 -3.19 4.45
C HIS A 26 -14.68 -2.73 3.03
N GLY A 27 -15.84 -2.08 2.86
CA GLY A 27 -16.31 -1.60 1.55
C GLY A 27 -16.75 -2.71 0.59
N ALA A 28 -17.56 -2.35 -0.40
CA ALA A 28 -18.07 -3.29 -1.40
C ALA A 28 -16.97 -3.82 -2.34
N VAL A 29 -17.23 -4.94 -3.03
CA VAL A 29 -16.37 -5.47 -4.09
C VAL A 29 -16.51 -4.60 -5.34
N THR A 30 -15.68 -3.57 -5.45
CA THR A 30 -15.67 -2.60 -6.54
C THR A 30 -14.24 -2.33 -7.01
N GLN A 31 -14.08 -1.77 -8.21
CA GLN A 31 -12.78 -1.37 -8.72
C GLN A 31 -12.11 -0.30 -7.85
N PHE A 32 -12.89 0.63 -7.29
CA PHE A 32 -12.38 1.68 -6.39
C PHE A 32 -11.84 1.14 -5.07
N ASN A 33 -12.38 0.01 -4.60
CA ASN A 33 -11.93 -0.66 -3.38
C ASN A 33 -10.89 -1.78 -3.68
N ALA A 34 -10.45 -1.93 -4.92
CA ALA A 34 -9.40 -2.89 -5.27
C ALA A 34 -8.03 -2.28 -4.97
N HIS A 35 -7.11 -3.11 -4.50
CA HIS A 35 -5.71 -2.72 -4.34
C HIS A 35 -4.99 -2.74 -5.69
N PRO A 36 -3.88 -1.98 -5.85
CA PRO A 36 -3.25 -1.09 -4.85
C PRO A 36 -4.02 0.21 -4.61
N HIS A 37 -3.90 0.76 -3.40
CA HIS A 37 -4.34 2.12 -3.08
C HIS A 37 -3.17 3.12 -3.16
N SER A 38 -3.48 4.36 -3.49
CA SER A 38 -2.50 5.45 -3.65
C SER A 38 -2.82 6.64 -2.76
N ASP A 39 -1.84 7.51 -2.59
CA ASP A 39 -1.97 8.82 -1.93
C ASP A 39 -2.70 9.82 -2.83
N CYS A 40 -2.95 11.05 -2.33
CA CYS A 40 -3.63 12.08 -3.11
C CYS A 40 -2.91 12.42 -4.43
N GLY A 41 -1.58 12.29 -4.46
CA GLY A 41 -0.75 12.62 -5.62
C GLY A 41 -0.44 11.44 -6.56
N GLY A 42 -0.84 10.21 -6.21
CA GLY A 42 -0.47 9.01 -6.96
C GLY A 42 1.05 8.74 -6.97
N ARG A 43 1.77 9.19 -5.93
CA ARG A 43 3.22 9.01 -5.75
C ARG A 43 3.56 7.69 -5.08
N VAL A 44 2.69 7.17 -4.21
CA VAL A 44 2.87 5.88 -3.54
C VAL A 44 1.76 4.91 -3.94
N ALA A 45 2.08 3.61 -3.90
CA ALA A 45 1.11 2.54 -4.09
C ALA A 45 1.29 1.49 -3.00
N VAL A 46 0.17 1.04 -2.43
CA VAL A 46 0.12 0.13 -1.28
C VAL A 46 -0.80 -1.05 -1.57
N VAL A 47 -0.31 -2.26 -1.29
CA VAL A 47 -1.13 -3.48 -1.18
C VAL A 47 -1.10 -3.97 0.26
N HIS A 48 -2.23 -4.46 0.77
CA HIS A 48 -2.39 -4.79 2.19
C HIS A 48 -3.21 -6.08 2.38
N ASN A 49 -2.80 -6.88 3.36
CA ASN A 49 -3.51 -8.02 3.91
C ASN A 49 -3.74 -7.78 5.40
N GLY A 50 -4.94 -8.11 5.88
CA GLY A 50 -5.32 -7.93 7.28
C GLY A 50 -6.33 -6.79 7.45
N ILE A 51 -6.38 -6.24 8.66
CA ILE A 51 -7.33 -5.21 9.07
C ILE A 51 -6.60 -4.12 9.86
N ILE A 52 -6.80 -2.86 9.47
CA ILE A 52 -6.44 -1.70 10.27
C ILE A 52 -7.64 -1.32 11.14
N GLU A 53 -7.59 -1.65 12.42
CA GLU A 53 -8.75 -1.55 13.33
C GLU A 53 -9.14 -0.10 13.66
N ASN A 54 -8.14 0.78 13.78
CA ASN A 54 -8.34 2.21 14.05
C ASN A 54 -8.52 3.06 12.77
N ASN A 55 -8.89 2.45 11.64
CA ASN A 55 -9.01 3.14 10.35
C ASN A 55 -9.95 4.35 10.38
N GLN A 56 -11.08 4.26 11.10
CA GLN A 56 -12.05 5.35 11.14
C GLN A 56 -11.49 6.60 11.84
N GLN A 57 -10.76 6.41 12.94
CA GLN A 57 -10.09 7.49 13.65
C GLN A 57 -9.05 8.15 12.74
N LEU A 58 -8.16 7.36 12.14
CA LEU A 58 -7.11 7.84 11.25
C LEU A 58 -7.70 8.56 10.03
N ARG A 59 -8.79 8.04 9.46
CA ARG A 59 -9.51 8.66 8.34
C ARG A 59 -10.01 10.04 8.69
N GLN A 60 -10.59 10.20 9.88
CA GLN A 60 -11.07 11.50 10.36
C GLN A 60 -9.91 12.48 10.59
N GLU A 61 -8.79 12.04 11.16
CA GLU A 61 -7.57 12.84 11.33
C GLU A 61 -7.06 13.36 9.98
N LEU A 62 -6.88 12.45 9.02
CA LEU A 62 -6.37 12.76 7.68
C LEU A 62 -7.33 13.67 6.89
N THR A 63 -8.64 13.43 6.99
CA THR A 63 -9.65 14.27 6.32
C THR A 63 -9.63 15.70 6.87
N LYS A 64 -9.44 15.88 8.18
CA LYS A 64 -9.37 17.22 8.81
C LYS A 64 -8.18 18.05 8.31
N ILE A 65 -7.09 17.40 7.93
CA ILE A 65 -5.90 18.06 7.39
C ILE A 65 -5.88 18.10 5.85
N GLY A 66 -6.97 17.68 5.19
CA GLY A 66 -7.21 17.94 3.77
C GLY A 66 -7.00 16.75 2.82
N HIS A 67 -6.72 15.55 3.34
CA HIS A 67 -6.65 14.33 2.50
C HIS A 67 -8.00 13.97 1.90
N LYS A 68 -7.98 13.46 0.67
CA LYS A 68 -9.18 13.06 -0.08
C LYS A 68 -9.15 11.56 -0.33
N PHE A 69 -10.06 10.86 0.33
CA PHE A 69 -10.25 9.43 0.15
C PHE A 69 -11.16 9.15 -1.05
N THR A 70 -10.82 8.11 -1.79
CA THR A 70 -11.51 7.64 -3.00
C THR A 70 -12.10 6.25 -2.83
N SER A 71 -11.81 5.58 -1.72
CA SER A 71 -12.28 4.25 -1.37
C SER A 71 -12.87 4.20 0.06
N GLU A 72 -13.55 3.10 0.33
CA GLU A 72 -14.12 2.78 1.65
C GLU A 72 -13.21 1.84 2.45
N THR A 73 -12.02 1.52 1.93
CA THR A 73 -11.15 0.52 2.55
C THR A 73 -10.37 1.13 3.71
N ASP A 74 -10.07 0.28 4.68
CA ASP A 74 -9.11 0.55 5.75
C ASP A 74 -7.67 0.71 5.20
N THR A 75 -7.40 0.10 4.05
CA THR A 75 -6.07 0.12 3.41
C THR A 75 -5.67 1.51 2.91
N GLU A 76 -6.61 2.31 2.38
CA GLU A 76 -6.31 3.65 1.84
C GLU A 76 -5.77 4.62 2.91
N ILE A 77 -5.91 4.30 4.20
CA ILE A 77 -5.27 5.05 5.28
C ILE A 77 -3.75 5.04 5.16
N ILE A 78 -3.17 3.92 4.78
CA ILE A 78 -1.72 3.71 4.74
C ILE A 78 -1.03 4.68 3.76
N PRO A 79 -1.41 4.78 2.47
CA PRO A 79 -0.77 5.72 1.56
C PRO A 79 -0.92 7.18 1.97
N HIS A 80 -2.04 7.59 2.59
CA HIS A 80 -2.19 8.97 3.09
C HIS A 80 -1.33 9.27 4.33
N LEU A 81 -1.14 8.30 5.24
CA LEU A 81 -0.18 8.46 6.33
C LEU A 81 1.25 8.58 5.79
N LEU A 82 1.61 7.79 4.79
CA LEU A 82 2.90 7.88 4.12
C LEU A 82 3.08 9.22 3.40
N GLU A 83 2.02 9.73 2.77
CA GLU A 83 2.00 11.03 2.09
C GLU A 83 2.46 12.15 3.04
N ASP A 84 1.98 12.18 4.28
CA ASP A 84 2.38 13.20 5.27
C ASP A 84 3.85 13.07 5.67
N GLU A 85 4.33 11.86 5.95
CA GLU A 85 5.72 11.62 6.33
C GLU A 85 6.69 11.98 5.19
N LEU A 86 6.35 11.61 3.95
CA LEU A 86 7.15 11.92 2.76
C LEU A 86 7.17 13.42 2.47
N LYS A 87 6.04 14.13 2.63
CA LYS A 87 6.00 15.60 2.54
C LYS A 87 6.87 16.30 3.58
N ASN A 88 7.05 15.67 4.74
CA ASN A 88 7.94 16.14 5.80
C ASN A 88 9.42 15.76 5.55
N GLY A 89 9.75 15.19 4.39
CA GLY A 89 11.12 14.90 3.97
C GLY A 89 11.69 13.57 4.50
N CYS A 90 10.86 12.68 5.05
CA CYS A 90 11.30 11.35 5.45
C CYS A 90 11.61 10.48 4.22
N SER A 91 12.56 9.53 4.37
CA SER A 91 12.70 8.45 3.38
C SER A 91 11.49 7.51 3.45
N LEU A 92 11.29 6.66 2.44
CA LEU A 92 10.18 5.72 2.43
C LEU A 92 10.24 4.73 3.60
N GLU A 93 11.44 4.27 3.96
CA GLU A 93 11.67 3.40 5.12
C GLU A 93 11.31 4.11 6.42
N GLN A 94 11.76 5.36 6.58
CA GLN A 94 11.49 6.12 7.78
C GLN A 94 10.00 6.44 7.92
N ALA A 95 9.34 6.77 6.80
CA ALA A 95 7.90 6.96 6.75
C ALA A 95 7.15 5.70 7.20
N VAL A 96 7.50 4.51 6.68
CA VAL A 96 6.89 3.24 7.11
C VAL A 96 7.13 2.97 8.60
N LEU A 97 8.35 3.22 9.10
CA LEU A 97 8.68 3.08 10.52
C LEU A 97 7.88 4.04 11.41
N ASN A 98 7.63 5.27 10.95
CA ASN A 98 6.87 6.27 11.69
C ASN A 98 5.37 5.95 11.75
N ILE A 99 4.80 5.39 10.66
CA ILE A 99 3.36 5.10 10.61
C ILE A 99 3.00 3.76 11.27
N ALA A 100 3.91 2.76 11.27
CA ALA A 100 3.61 1.42 11.78
C ALA A 100 3.11 1.40 13.24
N PRO A 101 3.67 2.20 14.18
CA PRO A 101 3.15 2.31 15.55
C PRO A 101 1.75 2.93 15.65
N ARG A 102 1.32 3.71 14.65
CA ARG A 102 -0.03 4.32 14.60
C ARG A 102 -1.10 3.34 14.14
N LEU A 103 -0.72 2.20 13.56
CA LEU A 103 -1.65 1.22 13.01
C LEU A 103 -2.02 0.15 14.05
N GLU A 104 -3.31 0.07 14.36
CA GLU A 104 -3.88 -0.96 15.24
C GLU A 104 -4.44 -2.14 14.42
N GLY A 105 -4.48 -3.32 15.04
CA GLY A 105 -4.88 -4.56 14.38
C GLY A 105 -3.72 -5.45 13.91
N SER A 106 -4.02 -6.29 12.92
CA SER A 106 -3.12 -7.27 12.35
C SER A 106 -3.05 -7.06 10.84
N TYR A 107 -1.86 -6.81 10.32
CA TYR A 107 -1.65 -6.40 8.93
C TYR A 107 -0.32 -6.89 8.36
N ALA A 108 -0.25 -6.99 7.04
CA ALA A 108 0.99 -6.99 6.28
C ALA A 108 0.75 -6.11 5.05
N PHE A 109 1.70 -5.25 4.70
CA PHE A 109 1.58 -4.43 3.50
C PHE A 109 2.91 -4.22 2.80
N LEU A 110 2.82 -3.98 1.49
CA LEU A 110 3.94 -3.59 0.63
C LEU A 110 3.69 -2.19 0.08
N VAL A 111 4.77 -1.43 -0.04
CA VAL A 111 4.77 -0.06 -0.54
C VAL A 111 5.84 0.09 -1.61
N ILE A 112 5.47 0.79 -2.69
CA ILE A 112 6.39 1.32 -3.69
C ILE A 112 6.15 2.82 -3.86
N SER A 113 7.18 3.57 -4.27
CA SER A 113 7.12 5.02 -4.46
C SER A 113 7.78 5.45 -5.76
N LEU A 114 7.22 6.47 -6.40
CA LEU A 114 7.82 7.14 -7.55
C LEU A 114 9.02 8.02 -7.15
N ASP A 115 9.18 8.35 -5.87
CA ASP A 115 10.32 9.12 -5.34
C ASP A 115 11.54 8.23 -5.05
N ASP A 116 11.34 6.92 -4.98
CA ASP A 116 12.40 5.93 -4.70
C ASP A 116 12.23 4.69 -5.62
N PRO A 117 12.44 4.87 -6.94
CA PRO A 117 12.19 3.82 -7.92
C PRO A 117 13.15 2.65 -7.73
N GLY A 118 12.63 1.42 -7.89
CA GLY A 118 13.43 0.20 -7.73
C GLY A 118 13.38 -0.41 -6.32
N LYS A 119 12.65 0.21 -5.39
CA LYS A 119 12.55 -0.25 -4.00
C LYS A 119 11.14 -0.73 -3.65
N ILE A 120 11.05 -1.83 -2.90
CA ILE A 120 9.83 -2.30 -2.23
C ILE A 120 10.08 -2.29 -0.73
N ILE A 121 9.21 -1.63 0.03
CA ILE A 121 9.22 -1.71 1.50
C ILE A 121 8.04 -2.54 1.97
N GLY A 122 8.33 -3.54 2.81
CA GLY A 122 7.32 -4.40 3.42
C GLY A 122 7.35 -4.30 4.94
N THR A 123 6.18 -4.35 5.56
CA THR A 123 6.04 -4.48 7.01
C THR A 123 4.92 -5.45 7.36
N ARG A 124 5.02 -6.05 8.55
CA ARG A 124 4.01 -6.99 9.05
C ARG A 124 3.82 -6.88 10.55
N LYS A 125 2.60 -7.15 10.99
CA LYS A 125 2.17 -7.31 12.38
C LYS A 125 1.13 -8.44 12.41
N ASN A 126 1.49 -9.57 12.99
CA ASN A 126 0.63 -10.76 13.16
C ASN A 126 0.08 -11.42 11.86
N ILE A 127 0.44 -10.92 10.68
CA ILE A 127 0.14 -11.55 9.37
C ILE A 127 1.47 -12.03 8.75
N PRO A 128 1.52 -13.16 8.02
CA PRO A 128 2.71 -13.60 7.30
C PRO A 128 3.14 -12.59 6.22
N LEU A 129 4.45 -12.49 6.01
CA LEU A 129 5.06 -11.82 4.86
C LEU A 129 6.41 -12.51 4.59
N ILE A 130 6.61 -13.01 3.36
CA ILE A 130 7.75 -13.82 2.98
C ILE A 130 8.50 -13.13 1.84
N VAL A 131 9.83 -13.09 1.94
CA VAL A 131 10.70 -12.63 0.87
C VAL A 131 11.40 -13.84 0.24
N GLY A 132 11.08 -14.12 -1.02
CA GLY A 132 11.83 -15.03 -1.87
C GLY A 132 13.01 -14.31 -2.51
N ILE A 133 14.19 -14.92 -2.44
CA ILE A 133 15.43 -14.37 -2.98
C ILE A 133 15.84 -15.25 -4.17
N ASP A 134 15.89 -14.65 -5.36
CA ASP A 134 16.33 -15.29 -6.59
C ASP A 134 17.26 -14.32 -7.35
N ALA A 135 18.39 -14.00 -6.71
CA ALA A 135 19.23 -12.89 -7.12
C ALA A 135 19.60 -12.94 -8.62
N PRO A 136 19.41 -11.83 -9.36
CA PRO A 136 19.20 -10.47 -8.86
C PRO A 136 17.74 -10.10 -8.50
N ASP A 137 16.78 -11.01 -8.71
CA ASP A 137 15.36 -10.75 -8.48
C ASP A 137 14.91 -11.08 -7.05
N TYR A 138 13.84 -10.41 -6.62
CA TYR A 138 13.22 -10.60 -5.31
C TYR A 138 11.71 -10.69 -5.47
N TYR A 139 11.08 -11.60 -4.73
CA TYR A 139 9.64 -11.79 -4.72
C TYR A 139 9.12 -11.61 -3.30
N VAL A 140 8.01 -10.91 -3.13
CA VAL A 140 7.40 -10.73 -1.80
C VAL A 140 5.96 -11.23 -1.83
N TYR A 141 5.62 -12.13 -0.90
CA TYR A 141 4.31 -12.78 -0.79
C TYR A 141 3.73 -12.64 0.62
#